data_AF-A0A1Y1RYF8-F1
#
_entry.id   AF-A0A1Y1RYF8-F1
#
_cell.length_a   1.000
_cell.length_b   1.000
_cell.length_c   1.000
_cell.angle_alpha   90.00
_cell.angle_beta   90.00
_cell.angle_gamma   90.00
#
_symmetry.space_group_name_H-M   'P 1'
#
loop_
_entity.id
_entity.type
_entity.pdbx_description
1 polymer ?
#
loop_
_entity_poly.entity_id
_entity_poly.type
_entity_poly.pdbx_seq_one_letter_code
_entity_poly.pdbx_strand_id
1 'polypeptide(L)'
;MKFKVIFILFNVVILFSFLIIFFMPLAVLGWEYTKEFWADNWYLPLVFFLIMGILNVYFIRNWRLFSLLEREEWGGIIGYVLSRLEEGRVRRQEVRMAINAALISSRLNVIGRIEELLRDKRPAAMPSFALSLGIPYLLNNDPPGAENYFREFLEIRGEDRPWIVWCYGFALLLQRRLEEAKIQFLSLTEEKSPILNLLTAYMLDTCAVQDEEAKRYQNTLVAGLRSKYTRTEFLRIAEKARTAVHIVVLGTVLDEAVEWLYYLDTSDDEDSDIGGSLKTENGEK
;
A
#
# COMPACT_ATOMS: atom_id res chain seq x y z
N MET A 1 -16.23 5.52 18.60
CA MET A 1 -17.35 4.77 19.24
C MET A 1 -16.84 3.38 19.57
N LYS A 2 -17.23 2.81 20.71
CA LYS A 2 -16.77 1.47 21.11
C LYS A 2 -17.14 0.44 20.04
N PHE A 3 -16.22 -0.39 19.56
CA PHE A 3 -16.47 -1.41 18.53
C PHE A 3 -17.63 -2.33 18.93
N LYS A 4 -17.80 -2.54 20.25
CA LYS A 4 -18.97 -3.19 20.85
C LYS A 4 -20.29 -2.54 20.43
N VAL A 5 -20.35 -1.21 20.43
CA VAL A 5 -21.54 -0.43 20.06
C VAL A 5 -21.82 -0.57 18.57
N ILE A 6 -20.79 -0.51 17.71
CA ILE A 6 -20.96 -0.72 16.27
C ILE A 6 -21.47 -2.14 15.99
N PHE A 7 -20.90 -3.14 16.64
CA PHE A 7 -21.33 -4.53 16.53
C PHE A 7 -22.77 -4.74 17.02
N ILE A 8 -23.14 -4.18 18.18
CA ILE A 8 -24.51 -4.25 18.69
C ILE A 8 -25.47 -3.55 17.73
N LEU A 9 -25.13 -2.34 17.27
CA LEU A 9 -25.96 -1.58 16.33
C LEU A 9 -26.16 -2.36 15.02
N PHE A 10 -25.09 -2.93 14.47
CA PHE A 10 -25.14 -3.75 13.25
C PHE A 10 -26.07 -4.96 13.42
N ASN A 11 -25.95 -5.70 14.52
CA ASN A 11 -26.83 -6.84 14.83
C ASN A 11 -28.29 -6.39 15.01
N VAL A 12 -28.53 -5.26 15.70
CA VAL A 12 -29.87 -4.71 15.90
C VAL A 12 -30.50 -4.31 14.57
N VAL A 13 -29.76 -3.59 13.71
CA VAL A 13 -30.24 -3.18 12.38
C VAL A 13 -30.57 -4.39 11.53
N ILE A 14 -29.67 -5.37 11.46
CA ILE A 14 -29.91 -6.60 10.68
C ILE A 14 -31.12 -7.38 11.19
N LEU A 15 -31.23 -7.53 12.50
CA LEU A 15 -32.37 -8.20 13.11
C LEU A 15 -33.67 -7.45 12.78
N PHE A 16 -33.66 -6.12 12.89
CA PHE A 16 -34.83 -5.30 12.60
C PHE A 16 -35.21 -5.35 11.11
N SER A 17 -34.24 -5.28 10.20
CA SER A 17 -34.47 -5.45 8.76
C SER A 17 -35.05 -6.83 8.44
N PHE A 18 -34.54 -7.89 9.07
CA PHE A 18 -35.09 -9.23 8.92
C PHE A 18 -36.53 -9.32 9.43
N LEU A 19 -36.81 -8.76 10.63
CA LEU A 19 -38.16 -8.73 11.18
C LEU A 19 -39.13 -7.98 10.24
N ILE A 20 -38.73 -6.82 9.70
CA ILE A 20 -39.56 -6.10 8.73
C ILE A 20 -39.88 -6.97 7.52
N ILE A 21 -38.87 -7.58 6.89
CA ILE A 21 -39.08 -8.41 5.70
C ILE A 21 -39.95 -9.63 6.02
N PHE A 22 -39.72 -10.27 7.17
CA PHE A 22 -40.41 -11.49 7.58
C PHE A 22 -41.87 -11.24 8.01
N PHE A 23 -42.16 -10.08 8.59
CA PHE A 23 -43.50 -9.68 9.03
C PHE A 23 -44.23 -8.74 8.07
N MET A 24 -43.61 -8.28 6.98
CA MET A 24 -44.27 -7.45 5.96
C MET A 24 -45.53 -8.11 5.38
N PRO A 25 -45.56 -9.41 5.03
CA PRO A 25 -46.77 -10.06 4.52
C PRO A 25 -47.93 -10.00 5.51
N LEU A 26 -47.65 -10.05 6.81
CA LEU A 26 -48.67 -9.95 7.86
C LEU A 26 -49.35 -8.59 7.88
N ALA A 27 -48.58 -7.52 7.71
CA ALA A 27 -49.10 -6.15 7.72
C ALA A 27 -49.86 -5.78 6.44
N VAL A 28 -49.47 -6.33 5.28
CA VAL A 28 -49.99 -5.93 3.96
C VAL A 28 -51.04 -6.89 3.41
N LEU A 29 -50.84 -8.20 3.55
CA LEU A 29 -51.65 -9.25 2.89
C LEU A 29 -52.57 -10.00 3.85
N GLY A 30 -52.41 -9.82 5.16
CA GLY A 30 -53.21 -10.48 6.18
C GLY A 30 -52.72 -11.88 6.58
N TRP A 31 -53.44 -12.50 7.52
CA TRP A 31 -52.98 -13.72 8.21
C TRP A 31 -52.95 -14.97 7.31
N GLU A 32 -53.86 -15.09 6.35
CA GLU A 32 -53.97 -16.28 5.49
C GLU A 32 -52.75 -16.42 4.56
N TYR A 33 -52.39 -15.33 3.86
CA TYR A 33 -51.18 -15.30 3.01
C TYR A 33 -49.87 -15.39 3.79
N THR A 34 -49.85 -14.93 5.04
CA THR A 34 -48.64 -15.01 5.89
C THR A 34 -48.28 -16.45 6.21
N LYS A 35 -49.27 -17.31 6.48
CA LYS A 35 -49.02 -18.72 6.76
C LYS A 35 -48.43 -19.44 5.56
N GLU A 36 -48.97 -19.17 4.37
CA GLU A 36 -48.46 -19.73 3.11
C GLU A 36 -47.03 -19.24 2.83
N PHE A 37 -46.78 -17.93 2.97
CA PHE A 37 -45.45 -17.37 2.86
C PHE A 37 -44.44 -17.99 3.85
N TRP A 38 -44.80 -18.18 5.12
CA TRP A 38 -43.91 -18.80 6.10
C TRP A 38 -43.70 -20.30 5.86
N ALA A 39 -44.70 -21.01 5.34
CA ALA A 39 -44.57 -22.41 4.96
C ALA A 39 -43.60 -22.57 3.79
N ASP A 40 -43.70 -21.69 2.78
CA ASP A 40 -42.82 -21.72 1.61
C ASP A 40 -41.40 -21.23 1.93
N ASN A 41 -41.26 -20.30 2.87
CA ASN A 41 -40.00 -19.63 3.20
C ASN A 41 -39.44 -20.00 4.58
N TRP A 42 -39.79 -21.17 5.11
CA TRP A 42 -39.32 -21.63 6.43
C TRP A 42 -37.78 -21.67 6.55
N TYR A 43 -37.08 -21.81 5.42
CA TYR A 43 -35.62 -21.81 5.35
C TYR A 43 -34.99 -20.42 5.57
N LEU A 44 -35.74 -19.31 5.37
CA LEU A 44 -35.20 -17.96 5.53
C LEU A 44 -34.74 -17.68 6.97
N PRO A 45 -35.53 -17.92 8.03
CA PRO A 45 -35.05 -17.84 9.41
C PRO A 45 -33.82 -18.71 9.66
N LEU A 46 -33.80 -19.94 9.14
CA LEU A 46 -32.68 -20.86 9.35
C LEU A 46 -31.38 -20.31 8.75
N VAL A 47 -31.42 -19.86 7.50
CA VAL A 47 -30.28 -19.25 6.81
C VAL A 47 -29.85 -17.95 7.52
N PHE A 48 -30.80 -17.14 7.96
CA PHE A 48 -30.53 -15.92 8.73
C PHE A 48 -29.76 -16.23 10.02
N PHE A 49 -30.25 -17.17 10.83
CA PHE A 49 -29.58 -17.58 12.07
C PHE A 49 -28.21 -18.20 11.81
N LEU A 50 -28.05 -18.95 10.72
CA LEU A 50 -26.76 -19.50 10.30
C LEU A 50 -25.75 -18.38 9.98
N ILE A 51 -26.13 -17.40 9.15
CA ILE A 51 -25.28 -16.26 8.79
C ILE A 51 -24.94 -15.45 10.04
N MET A 52 -25.94 -15.13 10.88
CA MET A 52 -25.74 -14.42 12.14
C MET A 52 -24.81 -15.19 13.08
N GLY A 53 -24.96 -16.51 13.18
CA GLY A 53 -24.07 -17.37 13.95
C GLY A 53 -22.62 -17.28 13.47
N ILE A 54 -22.39 -17.42 12.16
CA ILE A 54 -21.05 -17.32 11.55
C ILE A 54 -20.42 -15.94 11.82
N LEU A 55 -21.17 -14.86 11.61
CA LEU A 55 -20.69 -13.49 11.85
C LEU A 55 -20.38 -13.26 13.33
N ASN A 56 -21.29 -13.64 14.22
CA ASN A 56 -21.09 -13.47 15.66
C ASN A 56 -19.89 -14.27 16.17
N VAL A 57 -19.73 -15.52 15.74
CA VAL A 57 -18.55 -16.35 16.06
C VAL A 57 -17.27 -15.71 15.52
N TYR A 58 -17.28 -15.19 14.30
CA TYR A 58 -16.14 -14.48 13.73
C TYR A 58 -15.75 -13.26 14.57
N PHE A 59 -16.72 -12.43 14.97
CA PHE A 59 -16.48 -11.24 15.77
C PHE A 59 -15.96 -11.57 17.17
N ILE A 60 -16.57 -12.55 17.85
CA ILE A 60 -16.14 -12.97 19.19
C ILE A 60 -14.71 -13.51 19.15
N ARG A 61 -14.38 -14.33 18.14
CA ARG A 61 -13.02 -14.88 18.00
C ARG A 61 -11.95 -13.81 17.78
N ASN A 62 -12.28 -12.74 17.05
CA ASN A 62 -11.33 -11.65 16.75
C ASN A 62 -11.46 -10.44 17.70
N TRP A 63 -12.26 -10.56 18.76
CA TRP A 63 -12.62 -9.45 19.63
C TRP A 63 -11.42 -8.75 20.27
N ARG A 64 -10.42 -9.54 20.72
CA ARG A 64 -9.20 -9.00 21.32
C ARG A 64 -8.45 -8.11 20.32
N LEU A 65 -8.36 -8.55 19.07
CA LEU A 65 -7.69 -7.81 18.01
C LEU A 65 -8.41 -6.49 17.70
N PHE A 66 -9.74 -6.52 17.58
CA PHE A 66 -10.53 -5.31 17.36
C PHE A 66 -10.47 -4.33 18.52
N SER A 67 -10.46 -4.83 19.75
CA SER A 67 -10.31 -3.96 20.93
C SER A 67 -8.93 -3.31 21.01
N LEU A 68 -7.88 -3.97 20.53
CA LEU A 68 -6.54 -3.38 20.46
C LEU A 68 -6.45 -2.33 19.35
N LEU A 69 -7.09 -2.60 18.21
CA LEU A 69 -7.17 -1.66 17.09
C LEU A 69 -7.97 -0.39 17.45
N GLU A 70 -9.08 -0.53 18.16
CA GLU A 70 -9.89 0.61 18.63
C GLU A 70 -9.14 1.52 19.60
N ARG A 71 -8.27 0.93 20.44
CA ARG A 71 -7.48 1.69 21.41
C ARG A 71 -6.18 2.24 20.81
N GLU A 72 -5.93 1.99 19.52
CA GLU A 72 -4.67 2.31 18.85
C GLU A 72 -3.45 1.75 19.60
N GLU A 73 -3.63 0.63 20.30
CA GLU A 73 -2.61 -0.03 21.11
C GLU A 73 -1.72 -0.88 20.20
N TRP A 74 -0.92 -0.21 19.37
CA TRP A 74 -0.06 -0.82 18.34
C TRP A 74 0.86 -1.90 18.94
N GLY A 75 1.40 -1.66 20.14
CA GLY A 75 2.22 -2.62 20.86
C GLY A 75 1.47 -3.89 21.25
N GLY A 76 0.20 -3.76 21.66
CA GLY A 76 -0.65 -4.90 21.99
C GLY A 76 -1.03 -5.72 20.76
N ILE A 77 -1.26 -5.07 19.61
CA ILE A 77 -1.48 -5.75 18.32
C ILE A 77 -0.27 -6.59 17.96
N ILE A 78 0.92 -5.99 17.98
CA ILE A 78 2.19 -6.66 17.70
C ILE A 78 2.36 -7.88 18.61
N GLY A 79 2.21 -7.72 19.93
CA GLY A 79 2.39 -8.82 20.88
C GLY A 79 1.39 -9.96 20.67
N TYR A 80 0.14 -9.63 20.35
CA TYR A 80 -0.88 -10.62 20.03
C TYR A 80 -0.54 -11.44 18.78
N VAL A 81 -0.12 -10.76 17.70
CA VAL A 81 0.23 -11.44 16.44
C VAL A 81 1.50 -12.27 16.60
N LEU A 82 2.52 -11.75 17.29
CA LEU A 82 3.76 -12.49 17.57
C LEU A 82 3.47 -13.79 18.33
N SER A 83 2.66 -13.73 19.40
CA SER A 83 2.28 -14.92 20.17
C SER A 83 1.57 -15.97 19.28
N ARG A 84 0.68 -15.52 18.39
CA ARG A 84 -0.01 -16.43 17.45
C ARG A 84 0.90 -16.98 16.35
N LEU A 85 1.91 -16.22 15.96
CA LEU A 85 2.90 -16.62 14.97
C LEU A 85 3.83 -17.69 15.57
N GLU A 86 4.23 -17.55 16.84
CA GLU A 86 4.96 -18.57 17.60
C GLU A 86 4.17 -19.89 17.71
N GLU A 87 2.86 -19.81 17.92
CA GLU A 87 1.94 -20.96 17.89
C GLU A 87 1.67 -21.53 16.47
N GLY A 88 2.15 -20.88 15.41
CA GLY A 88 1.89 -21.26 14.02
C GLY A 88 0.44 -21.06 13.55
N ARG A 89 -0.40 -20.38 14.34
CA ARG A 89 -1.85 -20.19 14.11
C ARG A 89 -2.21 -18.83 13.50
N VAL A 90 -1.23 -18.11 12.97
CA VAL A 90 -1.43 -16.75 12.44
C VAL A 90 -2.05 -16.75 11.05
N ARG A 91 -2.83 -15.71 10.75
CA ARG A 91 -3.36 -15.43 9.41
C ARG A 91 -2.52 -14.38 8.70
N ARG A 92 -2.54 -14.41 7.36
CA ARG A 92 -1.82 -13.42 6.53
C ARG A 92 -2.20 -11.97 6.87
N GLN A 93 -3.50 -11.71 7.09
CA GLN A 93 -3.98 -10.37 7.46
C GLN A 93 -3.43 -9.90 8.82
N GLU A 94 -3.29 -10.81 9.80
CA GLU A 94 -2.73 -10.49 11.11
C GLU A 94 -1.25 -10.13 11.01
N VAL A 95 -0.49 -10.89 10.23
CA VAL A 95 0.92 -10.59 9.92
C VAL A 95 1.07 -9.23 9.26
N ARG A 96 0.29 -8.96 8.20
CA ARG A 96 0.30 -7.66 7.50
C ARG A 96 0.03 -6.51 8.47
N MET A 97 -0.95 -6.68 9.35
CA MET A 97 -1.29 -5.66 10.33
C MET A 97 -0.19 -5.45 11.37
N ALA A 98 0.48 -6.51 11.83
CA ALA A 98 1.60 -6.39 12.76
C ALA A 98 2.80 -5.69 12.11
N ILE A 99 3.11 -6.00 10.85
CA ILE A 99 4.17 -5.32 10.09
C ILE A 99 3.83 -3.84 9.94
N ASN A 100 2.61 -3.50 9.50
CA ASN A 100 2.18 -2.11 9.36
C ASN A 100 2.18 -1.38 10.72
N ALA A 101 1.70 -2.01 11.80
CA ALA A 101 1.73 -1.43 13.13
C ALA A 101 3.18 -1.20 13.62
N ALA A 102 4.10 -2.12 13.33
CA ALA A 102 5.50 -1.98 13.67
C ALA A 102 6.17 -0.84 12.88
N LEU A 103 5.83 -0.68 11.60
CA LEU A 103 6.33 0.41 10.75
C LEU A 103 5.81 1.78 11.23
N ILE A 104 4.52 1.91 11.51
CA ILE A 104 3.90 3.15 12.01
C ILE A 104 4.45 3.53 13.39
N SER A 105 4.77 2.55 14.23
CA SER A 105 5.35 2.78 15.56
C SER A 105 6.88 2.85 15.57
N SER A 106 7.54 2.86 14.41
CA SER A 106 9.00 2.87 14.24
C SER A 106 9.74 1.75 15.01
N ARG A 107 9.09 0.60 15.20
CA ARG A 107 9.64 -0.58 15.91
C ARG A 107 10.24 -1.56 14.92
N LEU A 108 11.32 -1.16 14.24
CA LEU A 108 11.93 -1.97 13.16
C LEU A 108 12.45 -3.33 13.65
N ASN A 109 12.92 -3.40 14.89
CA ASN A 109 13.34 -4.65 15.54
C ASN A 109 12.23 -5.70 15.62
N VAL A 110 10.97 -5.28 15.73
CA VAL A 110 9.82 -6.19 15.71
C VAL A 110 9.66 -6.84 14.33
N ILE A 111 9.93 -6.09 13.26
CA ILE A 111 9.79 -6.59 11.88
C ILE A 111 10.79 -7.72 11.64
N GLY A 112 12.03 -7.56 12.11
CA GLY A 112 13.03 -8.65 12.10
C GLY A 112 12.55 -9.90 12.84
N ARG A 113 11.97 -9.74 14.04
CA ARG A 113 11.39 -10.89 14.77
C ARG A 113 10.22 -11.55 14.04
N ILE A 114 9.37 -10.76 13.37
CA ILE A 114 8.30 -11.30 12.52
C ILE A 114 8.89 -12.09 11.36
N GLU A 115 9.94 -11.58 10.71
CA GLU A 115 10.66 -12.26 9.63
C GLU A 115 11.19 -13.62 10.09
N GLU A 116 11.95 -13.66 11.20
CA GLU A 116 12.52 -14.88 11.77
C GLU A 116 11.45 -15.93 12.06
N LEU A 117 10.37 -15.52 12.73
CA LEU A 117 9.27 -16.42 13.07
C LEU A 117 8.49 -16.89 11.83
N LEU A 118 8.35 -16.06 10.80
CA LEU A 118 7.75 -16.49 9.53
C LEU A 118 8.64 -17.50 8.81
N ARG A 119 9.96 -17.28 8.77
CA ARG A 119 10.90 -18.24 8.18
C ARG A 119 10.85 -19.59 8.90
N ASP A 120 10.79 -19.59 10.22
CA ASP A 120 10.73 -20.82 11.03
C ASP A 120 9.35 -21.53 10.94
N LYS A 121 8.26 -20.81 11.20
CA LYS A 121 6.93 -21.43 11.36
C LYS A 121 6.10 -21.49 10.08
N ARG A 122 6.30 -20.57 9.15
CA ARG A 122 5.46 -20.38 7.95
C ARG A 122 6.27 -19.92 6.72
N PRO A 123 7.32 -20.66 6.29
CA PRO A 123 8.21 -20.22 5.21
C PRO A 123 7.46 -19.98 3.89
N ALA A 124 6.42 -20.78 3.60
CA ALA A 124 5.59 -20.61 2.42
C ALA A 124 4.82 -19.27 2.36
N ALA A 125 4.69 -18.55 3.48
CA ALA A 125 4.06 -17.23 3.53
C ALA A 125 5.05 -16.08 3.27
N MET A 126 6.37 -16.33 3.34
CA MET A 126 7.40 -15.31 3.18
C MET A 126 7.27 -14.47 1.90
N PRO A 127 7.05 -15.06 0.70
CA PRO A 127 6.95 -14.27 -0.52
C PRO A 127 5.84 -13.21 -0.49
N SER A 128 4.75 -13.46 0.25
CA SER A 128 3.62 -12.52 0.36
C SER A 128 3.91 -11.28 1.23
N PHE A 129 5.04 -11.28 1.93
CA PHE A 129 5.47 -10.19 2.80
C PHE A 129 6.89 -9.71 2.46
N ALA A 130 7.50 -10.25 1.41
CA ALA A 130 8.90 -10.03 1.08
C ALA A 130 9.24 -8.54 0.99
N LEU A 131 8.42 -7.76 0.27
CA LEU A 131 8.63 -6.32 0.15
C LEU A 131 8.59 -5.60 1.50
N SER A 132 7.56 -5.86 2.33
CA SER A 132 7.38 -5.16 3.61
C SER A 132 8.42 -5.56 4.67
N LEU A 133 8.83 -6.82 4.68
CA LEU A 133 9.87 -7.34 5.57
C LEU A 133 11.27 -6.89 5.15
N GLY A 134 11.46 -6.49 3.89
CA GLY A 134 12.73 -5.94 3.38
C GLY A 134 12.98 -4.47 3.72
N ILE A 135 11.93 -3.72 4.07
CA ILE A 135 12.00 -2.28 4.38
C ILE A 135 13.03 -1.94 5.48
N PRO A 136 13.12 -2.67 6.61
CA PRO A 136 14.10 -2.38 7.65
C PRO A 136 15.55 -2.37 7.17
N TYR A 137 15.91 -3.25 6.22
CA TYR A 137 17.28 -3.27 5.67
C TYR A 137 17.61 -1.98 4.90
N LEU A 138 16.63 -1.43 4.19
CA LEU A 138 16.76 -0.13 3.51
C LEU A 138 16.85 1.02 4.51
N LEU A 139 16.02 1.00 5.57
CA LEU A 139 15.98 2.05 6.59
C LEU A 139 17.22 2.09 7.48
N ASN A 140 17.78 0.93 7.82
CA ASN A 140 18.97 0.84 8.68
C ASN A 140 20.27 1.18 7.94
N ASN A 141 20.19 1.60 6.67
CA ASN A 141 21.34 1.85 5.80
C ASN A 141 22.31 0.65 5.79
N ASP A 142 21.77 -0.56 5.59
CA ASP A 142 22.52 -1.81 5.41
C ASP A 142 22.35 -2.34 3.97
N PRO A 143 23.04 -1.74 2.98
CA PRO A 143 22.93 -2.17 1.59
C PRO A 143 23.28 -3.65 1.35
N PRO A 144 24.35 -4.22 1.96
CA PRO A 144 24.64 -5.65 1.83
C PRO A 144 23.52 -6.55 2.39
N GLY A 145 22.94 -6.19 3.54
CA GLY A 145 21.81 -6.92 4.11
C GLY A 145 20.57 -6.86 3.20
N ALA A 146 20.25 -5.68 2.68
CA ALA A 146 19.15 -5.49 1.73
C ALA A 146 19.33 -6.31 0.45
N GLU A 147 20.55 -6.31 -0.10
CA GLU A 147 20.88 -7.11 -1.29
C GLU A 147 20.64 -8.61 -1.04
N ASN A 148 21.22 -9.15 0.04
CA ASN A 148 21.09 -10.58 0.37
C ASN A 148 19.62 -10.96 0.55
N TYR A 149 18.87 -10.11 1.26
CA TYR A 149 17.46 -10.34 1.51
C TYR A 149 16.62 -10.33 0.21
N PHE A 150 16.69 -9.27 -0.60
CA PHE A 150 15.84 -9.17 -1.80
C PHE A 150 16.23 -10.15 -2.90
N ARG A 151 17.50 -10.59 -2.95
CA ARG A 151 17.98 -11.61 -3.88
C ARG A 151 17.17 -12.90 -3.80
N GLU A 152 16.76 -13.32 -2.59
CA GLU A 152 15.96 -14.53 -2.37
C GLU A 152 14.58 -14.48 -3.06
N PHE A 153 14.10 -13.28 -3.40
CA PHE A 153 12.73 -13.05 -3.87
C PHE A 153 12.65 -12.52 -5.32
N LEU A 154 13.75 -12.51 -6.09
CA LEU A 154 13.73 -11.97 -7.47
C LEU A 154 12.84 -12.78 -8.43
N GLU A 155 12.66 -14.07 -8.15
CA GLU A 155 11.87 -14.98 -8.99
C GLU A 155 10.40 -15.10 -8.55
N ILE A 156 9.98 -14.38 -7.51
CA ILE A 156 8.58 -14.46 -7.07
C ILE A 156 7.65 -13.90 -8.14
N ARG A 157 6.45 -14.47 -8.23
CA ARG A 157 5.38 -13.93 -9.07
C ARG A 157 4.43 -13.10 -8.22
N GLY A 158 4.04 -11.95 -8.74
CA GLY A 158 3.03 -11.10 -8.10
C GLY A 158 3.26 -9.62 -8.36
N GLU A 159 2.34 -8.81 -7.84
CA GLU A 159 2.36 -7.34 -7.96
C GLU A 159 3.54 -6.69 -7.23
N ASP A 160 4.11 -7.36 -6.22
CA ASP A 160 5.25 -6.86 -5.46
C ASP A 160 6.60 -7.11 -6.16
N ARG A 161 6.65 -7.99 -7.16
CA ARG A 161 7.90 -8.36 -7.85
C ARG A 161 8.66 -7.15 -8.40
N PRO A 162 8.03 -6.20 -9.11
CA PRO A 162 8.75 -5.07 -9.69
C PRO A 162 9.40 -4.19 -8.61
N TRP A 163 8.72 -4.00 -7.49
CA TRP A 163 9.25 -3.28 -6.33
C TRP A 163 10.41 -4.02 -5.67
N ILE A 164 10.35 -5.35 -5.58
CA ILE A 164 11.47 -6.16 -5.05
C ILE A 164 12.70 -6.05 -5.95
N VAL A 165 12.52 -6.17 -7.27
CA VAL A 165 13.60 -5.99 -8.25
C VAL A 165 14.19 -4.59 -8.16
N TRP A 166 13.34 -3.57 -8.01
CA TRP A 166 13.79 -2.19 -7.84
C TRP A 166 14.56 -2.01 -6.52
N CYS A 167 14.06 -2.51 -5.40
CA CYS A 167 14.76 -2.43 -4.10
C CYS A 167 16.10 -3.17 -4.12
N TYR A 168 16.18 -4.30 -4.83
CA TYR A 168 17.42 -5.02 -5.05
C TYR A 168 18.41 -4.18 -5.90
N GLY A 169 17.96 -3.62 -7.01
CA GLY A 169 18.76 -2.69 -7.84
C GLY A 169 19.24 -1.47 -7.04
N PHE A 170 18.38 -0.91 -6.19
CA PHE A 170 18.72 0.19 -5.31
C PHE A 170 19.77 -0.20 -4.26
N ALA A 171 19.68 -1.39 -3.65
CA ALA A 171 20.71 -1.91 -2.74
C ALA A 171 22.08 -2.09 -3.44
N LEU A 172 22.10 -2.51 -4.71
CA LEU A 172 23.32 -2.57 -5.51
C LEU A 172 23.88 -1.18 -5.83
N LEU A 173 23.00 -0.23 -6.15
CA LEU A 173 23.38 1.16 -6.43
C LEU A 173 24.03 1.82 -5.21
N LEU A 174 23.46 1.64 -4.01
CA LEU A 174 24.04 2.13 -2.75
C LEU A 174 25.44 1.54 -2.47
N GLN A 175 25.74 0.36 -3.01
CA GLN A 175 27.06 -0.28 -2.95
C GLN A 175 27.98 0.12 -4.11
N ARG A 176 27.59 1.09 -4.95
CA ARG A 176 28.31 1.56 -6.15
C ARG A 176 28.49 0.48 -7.23
N ARG A 177 27.67 -0.57 -7.22
CA ARG A 177 27.66 -1.62 -8.26
C ARG A 177 26.74 -1.22 -9.41
N LEU A 178 27.14 -0.15 -10.12
CA LEU A 178 26.32 0.55 -11.11
C LEU A 178 25.84 -0.36 -12.26
N GLU A 179 26.74 -1.18 -12.81
CA GLU A 179 26.42 -2.09 -13.91
C GLU A 179 25.35 -3.11 -13.55
N GLU A 180 25.43 -3.68 -12.34
CA GLU A 180 24.47 -4.68 -11.88
C GLU A 180 23.12 -4.03 -11.55
N ALA A 181 23.15 -2.85 -10.92
CA ALA A 181 21.95 -2.07 -10.64
C ALA A 181 21.20 -1.70 -11.93
N LYS A 182 21.94 -1.25 -12.96
CA LYS A 182 21.42 -0.92 -14.29
C LYS A 182 20.63 -2.08 -14.89
N ILE A 183 21.18 -3.30 -14.87
CA ILE A 183 20.50 -4.50 -15.39
C ILE A 183 19.13 -4.68 -14.73
N GLN A 184 19.04 -4.46 -13.42
CA GLN A 184 17.77 -4.59 -12.69
C GLN A 184 16.77 -3.51 -13.11
N PHE A 185 17.21 -2.24 -13.20
CA PHE A 185 16.34 -1.14 -13.61
C PHE A 185 15.86 -1.25 -15.06
N LEU A 186 16.71 -1.73 -15.98
CA LEU A 186 16.35 -2.00 -17.36
C LEU A 186 15.36 -3.18 -17.49
N SER A 187 15.29 -4.07 -16.50
CA SER A 187 14.29 -5.16 -16.51
C SER A 187 12.86 -4.71 -16.17
N LEU A 188 12.66 -3.44 -15.80
CA LEU A 188 11.38 -2.84 -15.41
C LEU A 188 10.66 -2.10 -16.57
N THR A 189 10.95 -2.47 -17.82
CA THR A 189 10.53 -1.80 -19.07
C THR A 189 9.03 -1.67 -19.32
N GLU A 190 8.20 -2.48 -18.67
CA GLU A 190 6.75 -2.55 -18.93
C GLU A 190 5.90 -2.21 -17.70
N GLU A 191 6.50 -1.58 -16.69
CA GLU A 191 5.80 -1.30 -15.44
C GLU A 191 4.74 -0.20 -15.59
N LYS A 192 3.54 -0.50 -15.08
CA LYS A 192 2.40 0.42 -15.14
C LYS A 192 2.41 1.47 -14.03
N SER A 193 3.22 1.26 -13.00
CA SER A 193 3.29 2.14 -11.83
C SER A 193 4.05 3.44 -12.18
N PRO A 194 3.39 4.61 -12.20
CA PRO A 194 4.05 5.87 -12.52
C PRO A 194 5.16 6.22 -11.52
N ILE A 195 4.97 5.87 -10.24
CA ILE A 195 5.96 6.11 -9.18
C ILE A 195 7.20 5.24 -9.38
N LEU A 196 7.01 3.96 -9.70
CA LEU A 196 8.13 3.07 -9.95
C LEU A 196 8.93 3.52 -11.18
N ASN A 197 8.23 3.96 -12.23
CA ASN A 197 8.88 4.48 -13.45
C ASN A 197 9.67 5.76 -13.17
N LEU A 198 9.13 6.68 -12.35
CA LEU A 198 9.84 7.88 -11.94
C LEU A 198 11.11 7.53 -11.16
N LEU A 199 10.97 6.70 -10.12
CA LEU A 199 12.10 6.30 -9.29
C LEU A 199 13.16 5.55 -10.12
N THR A 200 12.74 4.70 -11.06
CA THR A 200 13.65 4.00 -11.98
C THR A 200 14.39 4.99 -12.87
N ALA A 201 13.69 5.96 -13.47
CA ALA A 201 14.32 6.98 -14.31
C ALA A 201 15.31 7.84 -13.52
N TYR A 202 14.96 8.23 -12.30
CA TYR A 202 15.82 9.00 -11.42
C TYR A 202 17.08 8.23 -11.02
N MET A 203 16.96 6.94 -10.68
CA MET A 203 18.13 6.11 -10.36
C MET A 203 19.01 5.84 -11.58
N LEU A 204 18.41 5.70 -12.77
CA LEU A 204 19.17 5.55 -14.01
C LEU A 204 19.95 6.81 -14.37
N ASP A 205 19.54 8.00 -13.95
CA ASP A 205 20.33 9.23 -14.13
C ASP A 205 21.74 9.10 -13.53
N THR A 206 21.82 8.47 -12.37
CA THR A 206 23.10 8.19 -11.68
C THR A 206 23.94 7.18 -12.46
N CYS A 207 23.31 6.26 -13.20
CA CYS A 207 23.99 5.28 -14.04
C CYS A 207 24.32 5.81 -15.44
N ALA A 208 23.61 6.83 -15.92
CA ALA A 208 23.62 7.32 -17.30
C ALA A 208 24.86 8.17 -17.66
N VAL A 209 25.69 8.52 -16.68
CA VAL A 209 26.91 9.33 -16.92
C VAL A 209 27.88 8.65 -17.89
N GLN A 210 27.82 7.33 -18.05
CA GLN A 210 28.74 6.56 -18.88
C GLN A 210 28.06 5.56 -19.84
N ASP A 211 26.72 5.56 -19.93
CA ASP A 211 25.97 4.52 -20.64
C ASP A 211 24.80 5.09 -21.49
N GLU A 212 24.91 4.92 -22.81
CA GLU A 212 23.92 5.38 -23.79
C GLU A 212 22.60 4.59 -23.77
N GLU A 213 22.61 3.31 -23.39
CA GLU A 213 21.40 2.49 -23.26
C GLU A 213 20.57 2.95 -22.05
N ALA A 214 21.23 3.15 -20.90
CA ALA A 214 20.59 3.69 -19.71
C ALA A 214 19.95 5.06 -19.98
N LYS A 215 20.67 5.94 -20.69
CA LYS A 215 20.20 7.28 -21.06
C LYS A 215 18.99 7.25 -22.01
N ARG A 216 18.99 6.37 -23.01
CA ARG A 216 17.84 6.21 -23.93
C ARG A 216 16.60 5.74 -23.19
N TYR A 217 16.75 4.75 -22.32
CA TYR A 217 15.62 4.20 -21.57
C TYR A 217 15.08 5.21 -20.54
N GLN A 218 15.97 5.90 -19.82
CA GLN A 218 15.62 7.02 -18.95
C GLN A 218 14.81 8.10 -19.68
N ASN A 219 15.29 8.58 -20.83
CA ASN A 219 14.60 9.60 -21.63
C ASN A 219 13.21 9.13 -22.08
N THR A 220 13.07 7.84 -22.41
CA THR A 220 11.79 7.23 -22.77
C THR A 220 10.81 7.27 -21.60
N LEU A 221 11.26 6.90 -20.39
CA LEU A 221 10.43 6.97 -19.18
C LEU A 221 10.03 8.41 -18.86
N VAL A 222 10.98 9.36 -18.89
CA VAL A 222 10.73 10.77 -18.61
C VAL A 222 9.72 11.37 -19.59
N ALA A 223 9.89 11.14 -20.90
CA ALA A 223 8.95 11.61 -21.92
C ALA A 223 7.56 10.96 -21.74
N GLY A 224 7.51 9.67 -21.40
CA GLY A 224 6.27 8.96 -21.10
C GLY A 224 5.52 9.48 -19.88
N LEU A 225 6.25 9.94 -18.84
CA LEU A 225 5.67 10.53 -17.64
C LEU A 225 5.19 11.96 -17.90
N ARG A 226 6.03 12.81 -18.51
CA ARG A 226 5.70 14.21 -18.82
C ARG A 226 4.53 14.35 -19.81
N SER A 227 4.42 13.44 -20.79
CA SER A 227 3.29 13.46 -21.75
C SER A 227 1.94 13.08 -21.13
N LYS A 228 1.95 12.36 -20.00
CA LYS A 228 0.73 11.83 -19.37
C LYS A 228 0.28 12.59 -18.13
N TYR A 229 1.21 13.26 -17.45
CA TYR A 229 0.97 13.86 -16.15
C TYR A 229 1.59 15.24 -16.07
N THR A 230 0.78 16.21 -15.66
CA THR A 230 1.27 17.51 -15.19
C THR A 230 1.90 17.37 -13.79
N ARG A 231 2.71 18.35 -13.39
CA ARG A 231 3.33 18.38 -12.05
C ARG A 231 2.30 18.22 -10.92
N THR A 232 1.19 18.96 -11.00
CA THR A 232 0.13 18.92 -9.99
C THR A 232 -0.56 17.56 -9.91
N GLU A 233 -0.83 16.94 -11.06
CA GLU A 233 -1.40 15.59 -11.11
C GLU A 233 -0.43 14.55 -10.53
N PHE A 234 0.86 14.68 -10.86
CA PHE A 234 1.87 13.76 -10.38
C PHE A 234 2.06 13.85 -8.87
N LEU A 235 2.09 15.06 -8.30
CA LEU A 235 2.10 15.26 -6.85
C LEU A 235 0.90 14.60 -6.17
N ARG A 236 -0.29 14.67 -6.77
CA ARG A 236 -1.48 13.97 -6.24
C ARG A 236 -1.33 12.45 -6.31
N ILE A 237 -0.68 11.92 -7.34
CA ILE A 237 -0.39 10.48 -7.47
C ILE A 237 0.61 10.05 -6.40
N ALA A 238 1.70 10.81 -6.23
CA ALA A 238 2.71 10.59 -5.20
C ALA A 238 2.08 10.58 -3.80
N GLU A 239 1.22 11.55 -3.49
CA GLU A 239 0.56 11.64 -2.19
C GLU A 239 -0.36 10.44 -1.92
N LYS A 240 -1.09 9.97 -2.93
CA LYS A 240 -1.90 8.73 -2.80
C LYS A 240 -1.02 7.50 -2.61
N ALA A 241 0.13 7.47 -3.27
CA ALA A 241 1.06 6.35 -3.21
C ALA A 241 1.76 6.24 -1.84
N ARG A 242 1.89 7.36 -1.09
CA ARG A 242 2.37 7.39 0.30
C ARG A 242 1.50 6.61 1.31
N THR A 243 0.42 5.98 0.87
CA THR A 243 -0.29 4.97 1.68
C THR A 243 0.45 3.63 1.75
N ALA A 244 1.32 3.34 0.78
CA ALA A 244 2.12 2.13 0.75
C ALA A 244 3.43 2.33 1.50
N VAL A 245 3.75 1.45 2.45
CA VAL A 245 4.84 1.70 3.40
C VAL A 245 6.21 1.78 2.74
N HIS A 246 6.46 1.01 1.67
CA HIS A 246 7.72 1.09 0.92
C HIS A 246 7.91 2.46 0.24
N ILE A 247 6.82 3.16 -0.10
CA ILE A 247 6.87 4.50 -0.71
C ILE A 247 7.13 5.56 0.36
N VAL A 248 6.55 5.42 1.55
CA VAL A 248 6.80 6.32 2.69
C VAL A 248 8.30 6.35 3.03
N VAL A 249 8.93 5.17 3.05
CA VAL A 249 10.36 5.01 3.35
C VAL A 249 11.23 5.73 2.31
N LEU A 250 10.79 5.74 1.06
CA LEU A 250 11.48 6.40 -0.05
C LEU A 250 11.00 7.85 -0.23
N GLY A 251 10.27 8.43 0.73
CA GLY A 251 9.60 9.72 0.57
C GLY A 251 10.53 10.84 0.13
N THR A 252 11.72 10.96 0.74
CA THR A 252 12.71 11.97 0.36
C THR A 252 13.22 11.78 -1.07
N VAL A 253 13.54 10.55 -1.45
CA VAL A 253 13.99 10.21 -2.82
C VAL A 253 12.88 10.47 -3.83
N LEU A 254 11.63 10.20 -3.46
CA LEU A 254 10.48 10.48 -4.30
C LEU A 254 10.28 11.99 -4.51
N ASP A 255 10.42 12.79 -3.46
CA ASP A 255 10.30 14.25 -3.56
C ASP A 255 11.39 14.84 -4.46
N GLU A 256 12.64 14.42 -4.28
CA GLU A 256 13.77 14.80 -5.14
C GLU A 256 13.55 14.37 -6.59
N ALA A 257 13.04 13.15 -6.82
CA ALA A 257 12.76 12.66 -8.16
C ALA A 257 11.64 13.43 -8.85
N VAL A 258 10.57 13.81 -8.13
CA VAL A 258 9.49 14.63 -8.69
C VAL A 258 9.99 16.02 -9.04
N GLU A 259 10.80 16.62 -8.17
CA GLU A 259 11.41 17.93 -8.45
C GLU A 259 12.34 17.86 -9.66
N TRP A 260 13.21 16.85 -9.73
CA TRP A 260 14.06 16.56 -10.89
C TRP A 260 13.26 16.37 -12.18
N LEU A 261 12.13 15.67 -12.14
CA LEU A 261 11.29 15.43 -13.32
C LEU A 261 10.76 16.73 -13.93
N TYR A 262 10.51 17.77 -13.13
CA TYR A 262 9.90 19.03 -13.59
C TYR A 262 10.80 20.27 -13.40
N TYR A 263 12.09 20.09 -13.06
CA TYR A 263 13.05 21.18 -12.83
C TYR A 263 13.22 22.15 -14.02
N LEU A 264 12.73 21.79 -15.21
CA LEU A 264 12.78 22.62 -16.42
C LEU A 264 11.44 23.28 -16.81
N ASP A 265 10.33 23.02 -16.11
CA ASP A 265 9.04 23.73 -16.38
C ASP A 265 8.99 25.10 -15.68
N THR A 266 9.86 25.35 -14.70
CA THR A 266 9.87 26.62 -13.95
C THR A 266 10.50 27.80 -14.70
N SER A 267 11.11 27.58 -15.87
CA SER A 267 11.71 28.66 -16.67
C SER A 267 10.81 29.19 -17.79
N ASP A 268 9.72 28.50 -18.13
CA ASP A 268 8.86 28.90 -19.26
C ASP A 268 7.58 29.66 -18.82
N ASP A 269 7.23 29.64 -17.54
CA ASP A 269 6.05 30.36 -17.00
C ASP A 269 6.35 31.80 -16.53
N GLU A 270 7.62 32.20 -16.37
CA GLU A 270 7.98 33.59 -15.96
C GLU A 270 8.18 34.56 -17.14
N ASP A 271 8.35 34.08 -18.37
CA ASP A 271 8.58 34.94 -19.55
C ASP A 271 7.31 35.31 -20.33
N SER A 272 6.12 34.84 -19.92
CA SER A 272 4.86 35.19 -20.60
C SER A 272 4.15 36.46 -20.09
N ASP A 273 4.68 37.14 -19.06
CA ASP A 273 3.98 38.28 -18.42
C ASP A 273 4.70 39.63 -18.48
N ILE A 274 5.81 39.76 -19.23
CA ILE A 274 6.44 41.08 -19.52
C ILE A 274 6.14 41.51 -20.96
N GLY A 275 4.85 41.59 -21.28
CA GLY A 275 4.33 42.08 -22.56
C GLY A 275 3.36 43.25 -22.38
N GLY A 276 3.68 44.22 -21.52
CA GLY A 276 2.74 45.27 -21.10
C GLY A 276 3.31 46.70 -21.12
N SER A 277 3.54 47.24 -22.31
CA SER A 277 3.32 48.66 -22.66
C SER A 277 3.82 49.76 -21.68
N LEU A 278 5.12 50.08 -21.75
CA LEU A 278 5.60 51.42 -21.37
C LEU A 278 5.32 52.40 -22.52
N LYS A 279 4.23 53.17 -22.39
CA LYS A 279 4.00 54.40 -23.16
C LYS A 279 5.06 55.42 -22.76
N THR A 280 5.90 55.78 -23.71
CA THR A 280 6.73 56.99 -23.69
C THR A 280 5.81 58.21 -23.76
N GLU A 281 5.74 59.01 -22.70
CA GLU A 281 5.21 60.38 -22.77
C GLU A 281 6.39 61.35 -22.70
N ASN A 282 6.56 62.07 -23.81
CA ASN A 282 7.56 63.09 -24.06
C ASN A 282 7.43 64.27 -23.10
N GLY A 283 8.56 64.84 -22.68
CA GLY A 283 8.60 66.13 -22.02
C GLY A 283 10.00 66.71 -21.95
N GLU A 284 10.49 67.32 -23.04
CA GLU A 284 11.45 68.42 -22.94
C GLU A 284 11.14 69.50 -24.00
N LYS A 285 10.92 70.71 -23.45
CA LYS A 285 10.77 72.06 -24.06
C LYS A 285 9.39 72.50 -24.51
#